data_AF-A0A095AYI1-F1
#
_entry.id   AF-A0A095AYI1-F1
#
_cell.length_a   1.000
_cell.length_b   1.000
_cell.length_c   1.000
_cell.angle_alpha   90.00
_cell.angle_beta   90.00
_cell.angle_gamma   90.00
#
_symmetry.space_group_name_H-M   'P 1'
#
loop_
_entity.id
_entity.type
_entity.pdbx_description
1 polymer ?
#
loop_
_entity_poly.entity_id
_entity_poly.type
_entity_poly.pdbx_seq_one_letter_code
_entity_poly.pdbx_strand_id
1 'polypeptide(L)'
;MRWSIIGWGDAATGVEKPNNVFLAALLALRDLPPGERAYWRAMFDTHVFGDPELSAVHIPEALRGALGAMRSPPRAALRRQLTAAFRT
;
A
#
# COMPACT_ATOMS: atom_id res chain seq x y z
N MET A 1 -9.86 -32.24 7.44
CA MET A 1 -9.21 -31.01 6.96
C MET A 1 -10.15 -29.84 7.18
N ARG A 2 -9.85 -28.96 8.14
CA ARG A 2 -10.63 -27.74 8.38
C ARG A 2 -10.12 -26.68 7.41
N TRP A 3 -10.91 -26.36 6.39
CA TRP A 3 -10.68 -25.17 5.58
C TRP A 3 -10.85 -23.97 6.50
N SER A 4 -9.74 -23.42 6.99
CA SER A 4 -9.77 -22.18 7.74
C SER A 4 -10.34 -21.11 6.84
N ILE A 5 -11.46 -20.57 7.28
CA ILE A 5 -12.15 -19.43 6.71
C ILE A 5 -11.24 -18.23 6.97
N ILE A 6 -10.15 -18.10 6.21
CA ILE A 6 -9.35 -16.88 6.23
C ILE A 6 -10.23 -15.87 5.49
N GLY A 7 -11.02 -15.12 6.25
CA GLY A 7 -11.77 -14.01 5.70
C GLY A 7 -10.82 -13.07 4.97
N TRP A 8 -11.26 -12.54 3.83
CA TRP A 8 -10.54 -11.50 3.11
C TRP A 8 -10.11 -10.41 4.10
N GLY A 9 -8.79 -10.25 4.33
CA GLY A 9 -8.25 -9.19 5.18
C GLY A 9 -7.64 -9.58 6.53
N ASP A 10 -7.61 -10.86 6.92
CA ASP A 10 -7.04 -11.30 8.22
C ASP A 10 -5.51 -11.48 8.24
N ALA A 11 -4.81 -11.26 7.12
CA ALA A 11 -3.36 -11.44 7.04
C ALA A 11 -2.54 -10.35 7.77
N ALA A 12 -3.16 -9.21 8.13
CA ALA A 12 -2.47 -8.06 8.72
C ALA A 12 -3.24 -7.46 9.90
N THR A 13 -2.55 -6.75 10.78
CA THR A 13 -3.13 -6.12 11.98
C THR A 13 -2.97 -4.60 11.96
N GLY A 14 -3.86 -3.89 12.68
CA GLY A 14 -3.81 -2.43 12.81
C GLY A 14 -4.02 -1.69 11.48
N VAL A 15 -3.19 -0.68 11.22
CA VAL A 15 -3.27 0.20 10.04
C VAL A 15 -2.99 -0.52 8.71
N GLU A 16 -2.37 -1.70 8.78
CA GLU A 16 -2.03 -2.51 7.60
C GLU A 16 -3.18 -3.45 7.16
N LYS A 17 -4.30 -3.46 7.90
CA LYS A 17 -5.48 -4.26 7.52
C LYS A 17 -5.98 -3.82 6.14
N PRO A 18 -6.19 -4.74 5.17
CA PRO A 18 -6.66 -4.39 3.83
C PRO A 18 -7.95 -3.57 3.80
N ASN A 19 -8.89 -3.86 4.72
CA ASN A 19 -10.12 -3.06 4.84
C ASN A 19 -9.84 -1.60 5.23
N ASN A 20 -8.91 -1.37 6.17
CA ASN A 20 -8.54 0.00 6.57
C ASN A 20 -7.88 0.76 5.41
N VAL A 21 -7.00 0.10 4.66
CA VAL A 21 -6.35 0.68 3.48
C VAL A 21 -7.37 0.99 2.39
N PHE A 22 -8.33 0.09 2.15
CA PHE A 22 -9.40 0.30 1.18
C PHE A 22 -10.29 1.50 1.54
N LEU A 23 -10.73 1.60 2.80
CA LEU A 23 -11.55 2.73 3.26
C LEU A 23 -10.79 4.06 3.16
N ALA A 24 -9.50 4.08 3.50
CA ALA A 24 -8.67 5.27 3.33
C ALA A 24 -8.52 5.67 1.86
N ALA A 25 -8.31 4.70 0.96
CA ALA A 25 -8.24 4.95 -0.48
C ALA A 25 -9.57 5.46 -1.05
N LEU A 26 -10.71 4.91 -0.60
CA LEU A 26 -12.03 5.43 -0.97
C LEU A 26 -12.20 6.89 -0.54
N LEU A 27 -11.84 7.21 0.71
CA LEU A 27 -11.97 8.56 1.23
C LEU A 27 -11.08 9.56 0.47
N ALA A 28 -9.86 9.18 0.12
CA ALA A 28 -8.88 10.08 -0.48
C ALA A 28 -8.98 10.20 -2.01
N LEU A 29 -9.39 9.13 -2.72
CA LEU A 29 -9.19 9.04 -4.17
C LEU A 29 -10.50 9.04 -4.98
N ARG A 30 -11.63 8.68 -4.38
CA ARG A 30 -12.88 8.45 -5.12
C ARG A 30 -13.36 9.68 -5.89
N ASP A 31 -13.26 10.85 -5.25
CA ASP A 31 -13.83 12.11 -5.73
C ASP A 31 -12.78 13.06 -6.33
N LEU A 32 -11.56 12.57 -6.58
CA LEU A 32 -10.51 13.37 -7.23
C LEU A 32 -10.86 13.69 -8.69
N PRO A 33 -10.33 14.82 -9.23
CA PRO A 33 -10.40 15.13 -10.65
C PRO A 33 -9.91 13.96 -11.52
N PRO A 34 -10.44 13.78 -12.74
CA PRO A 34 -10.13 12.63 -13.59
C PRO A 34 -8.63 12.39 -13.80
N GLY A 35 -7.83 13.46 -13.97
CA GLY A 35 -6.39 13.37 -14.16
C GLY A 35 -5.64 12.84 -12.94
N GLU A 36 -5.94 13.36 -11.75
CA GLU A 36 -5.33 12.90 -10.50
C GLU A 36 -5.74 11.46 -10.18
N ARG A 37 -7.01 11.11 -10.40
CA ARG A 37 -7.50 9.74 -10.22
C ARG A 37 -6.81 8.76 -11.18
N ALA A 38 -6.51 9.18 -12.42
CA ALA A 38 -5.78 8.36 -13.37
C ALA A 38 -4.33 8.14 -12.93
N TYR A 39 -3.66 9.18 -12.44
CA TYR A 39 -2.32 9.08 -11.88
C TYR A 39 -2.25 8.09 -10.71
N TRP A 40 -3.13 8.24 -9.71
CA TRP A 40 -3.14 7.34 -8.55
C TRP A 40 -3.47 5.90 -8.94
N ARG A 41 -4.35 5.67 -9.91
CA ARG A 41 -4.60 4.32 -10.43
C ARG A 41 -3.31 3.69 -10.97
N ALA A 42 -2.57 4.39 -11.83
CA ALA A 42 -1.31 3.88 -12.37
C ALA A 42 -0.27 3.59 -11.27
N MET A 43 -0.22 4.43 -10.23
CA MET A 43 0.66 4.20 -9.08
C MET A 43 0.29 2.93 -8.31
N PHE A 44 -0.99 2.69 -8.04
CA PHE A 44 -1.44 1.46 -7.39
C PHE A 44 -1.18 0.24 -8.27
N ASP A 45 -1.50 0.32 -9.55
CA ASP A 45 -1.27 -0.78 -10.50
C ASP A 45 0.22 -1.14 -10.59
N THR A 46 1.12 -0.16 -10.60
CA THR A 46 2.56 -0.39 -10.72
C THR A 46 3.19 -0.85 -9.40
N HIS A 47 2.89 -0.17 -8.28
CA HIS A 47 3.64 -0.37 -7.03
C HIS A 47 2.94 -1.28 -6.00
N VAL A 48 1.62 -1.48 -6.11
CA VAL A 48 0.85 -2.32 -5.17
C VAL A 48 0.49 -3.66 -5.79
N PHE A 49 0.11 -3.67 -7.07
CA PHE A 49 -0.33 -4.88 -7.78
C PHE A 49 0.68 -5.40 -8.82
N GLY A 50 1.59 -4.55 -9.26
CA GLY A 50 2.65 -4.89 -10.20
C GLY A 50 3.76 -5.71 -9.55
N ASP A 51 4.68 -6.20 -10.38
CA ASP A 51 5.83 -6.96 -9.89
C ASP A 51 6.73 -6.07 -9.01
N PRO A 52 6.91 -6.40 -7.72
CA PRO A 52 7.73 -5.61 -6.79
C PRO A 52 9.20 -5.48 -7.21
N GLU A 53 9.69 -6.42 -8.03
CA GLU A 53 11.06 -6.42 -8.54
C GLU A 53 11.20 -5.51 -9.76
N LEU A 54 10.13 -5.32 -10.53
CA LEU A 54 10.12 -4.49 -11.74
C LEU A 54 9.66 -3.05 -11.50
N SER A 55 8.77 -2.84 -10.52
CA SER A 55 8.13 -1.55 -10.24
C SER A 55 9.11 -0.44 -9.86
N ALA A 56 10.29 -0.79 -9.33
CA ALA A 56 11.32 0.16 -8.90
C ALA A 56 12.61 0.11 -9.73
N VAL A 57 12.65 -0.64 -10.84
CA VAL A 57 13.88 -0.80 -11.66
C VAL A 57 14.39 0.53 -12.19
N HIS A 58 13.48 1.44 -12.54
CA HIS A 58 13.79 2.78 -13.03
C HIS A 58 14.25 3.76 -11.93
N ILE A 59 14.08 3.40 -10.65
CA ILE A 59 14.52 4.19 -9.50
C ILE A 59 15.90 3.65 -9.07
N PRO A 60 16.92 4.51 -8.89
CA PRO A 60 18.22 4.09 -8.35
C PRO A 60 18.06 3.34 -7.02
N GLU A 61 18.81 2.25 -6.82
CA GLU A 61 18.61 1.33 -5.68
C GLU A 61 18.61 2.03 -4.32
N ALA A 62 19.51 3.00 -4.13
CA ALA A 62 19.61 3.82 -2.91
C ALA A 62 18.36 4.67 -2.62
N LEU A 63 17.53 4.95 -3.63
CA LEU A 63 16.33 5.78 -3.53
C LEU A 63 15.02 4.99 -3.59
N ARG A 64 15.08 3.66 -3.77
CA ARG A 64 13.89 2.81 -3.90
C ARG A 64 13.05 2.79 -2.62
N GLY A 65 13.68 2.91 -1.45
CA GLY A 65 12.97 3.01 -0.16
C GLY A 65 11.87 1.96 0.00
N ALA A 66 10.62 2.42 0.14
CA ALA A 66 9.44 1.56 0.23
C ALA A 66 8.76 1.22 -1.11
N LEU A 67 9.23 1.81 -2.21
CA LEU A 67 8.69 1.61 -3.56
C LEU A 67 9.33 0.41 -4.28
N GLY A 68 10.49 -0.08 -3.81
CA GLY A 68 11.05 -1.37 -4.22
C GLY A 68 10.55 -2.52 -3.34
N ALA A 69 11.14 -3.73 -3.50
CA ALA A 69 10.82 -4.88 -2.66
C ALA A 69 10.77 -4.50 -1.17
N MET A 70 9.60 -4.64 -0.55
CA MET A 70 9.33 -4.16 0.81
C MET A 70 10.11 -4.98 1.84
N ARG A 71 11.35 -4.58 2.12
CA ARG A 71 12.22 -5.16 3.15
C ARG A 71 11.83 -4.67 4.56
N SER A 72 12.25 -5.36 5.61
CA SER A 72 11.80 -5.11 7.00
C SER A 72 12.02 -3.69 7.54
N PRO A 73 13.16 -2.99 7.29
CA PRO A 73 13.36 -1.63 7.82
C PRO A 73 12.41 -0.58 7.21
N PRO A 74 12.21 -0.51 5.87
CA PRO A 74 11.22 0.39 5.25
C PRO A 74 9.78 0.20 5.74
N ARG A 75 9.35 -1.05 5.99
CA ARG A 75 7.98 -1.35 6.45
C ARG A 75 7.68 -0.75 7.83
N ALA A 76 8.63 -0.84 8.76
CA ALA A 76 8.44 -0.30 10.12
C ALA A 76 8.31 1.23 10.12
N ALA A 77 9.06 1.91 9.26
CA ALA A 77 8.97 3.36 9.09
C ALA A 77 7.60 3.79 8.54
N LEU A 78 7.13 3.12 7.47
CA LEU A 78 5.80 3.36 6.91
C LEU A 78 4.69 3.13 7.92
N ARG A 79 4.72 2.03 8.67
CA ARG A 79 3.73 1.75 9.71
C ARG A 79 3.67 2.84 10.76
N ARG A 80 4.82 3.37 11.20
CA ARG A 80 4.87 4.49 12.15
C ARG A 80 4.22 5.75 11.57
N GLN A 81 4.53 6.09 10.33
CA GLN A 81 3.97 7.26 9.64
C GLN A 81 2.44 7.16 9.53
N LEU A 82 1.93 6.02 9.05
CA LEU A 82 0.49 5.80 8.90
C LEU A 82 -0.22 5.78 10.26
N THR A 83 0.35 5.12 11.27
CA THR A 83 -0.24 5.10 12.62
C THR A 83 -0.35 6.51 13.22
N ALA A 84 0.61 7.40 12.94
CA ALA A 84 0.53 8.78 13.38
C ALA A 84 -0.57 9.56 12.64
N ALA A 85 -0.71 9.35 11.32
CA ALA A 85 -1.71 10.02 10.50
C ALA A 85 -3.16 9.66 10.85
N PHE A 86 -3.43 8.43 11.31
CA PHE A 86 -4.78 7.96 11.64
C PHE A 86 -5.13 8.01 13.14
N ARG A 87 -4.29 8.65 13.98
CA ARG A 87 -4.54 8.81 15.43
C ARG A 87 -5.21 10.14 15.82
N THR A 88 -5.40 11.04 14.86
CA THR A 88 -6.16 12.29 15.00
C THR A 88 -7.64 12.04 14.89
#